data_AF-A0A6A7ZWN9-F1
#
_entry.id   AF-A0A6A7ZWN9-F1
#
_cell.length_a   1.000
_cell.length_b   1.000
_cell.length_c   1.000
_cell.angle_alpha   90.00
_cell.angle_beta   90.00
_cell.angle_gamma   90.00
#
_symmetry.space_group_name_H-M   'P 1'
#
loop_
_entity.id
_entity.type
_entity.pdbx_description
1 polymer ?
#
loop_
_entity_poly.entity_id
_entity_poly.type
_entity_poly.pdbx_seq_one_letter_code
_entity_poly.pdbx_strand_id
1 'polypeptide(L)' 'MSEKLTDNQTHDLLTNARMTLAQATGETVRAETALRAAEKSLMLLSLGLLMAAEEGSDGNRAIKDQTQP' A
#
# COMPACT_ATOMS: atom_id res chain seq x y z
N MET A 1 10.15 -18.55 11.23
CA MET A 1 9.47 -17.39 11.85
C MET A 1 9.19 -16.40 10.73
N SER A 2 7.95 -15.89 10.59
CA SER A 2 7.69 -14.82 9.63
C SER A 2 8.36 -13.55 10.14
N GLU A 3 9.25 -12.98 9.35
CA GLU A 3 9.86 -11.70 9.63
C GLU A 3 8.76 -10.62 9.70
N LYS A 4 8.86 -9.70 10.65
CA LYS A 4 7.96 -8.54 10.71
C LYS A 4 8.45 -7.52 9.69
N LEU A 5 7.55 -7.03 8.84
CA LEU A 5 7.87 -6.04 7.82
C LEU A 5 7.67 -4.62 8.38
N THR A 6 8.54 -3.70 7.99
CA THR A 6 8.32 -2.25 8.12
C THR A 6 7.24 -1.78 7.13
N ASP A 7 6.72 -0.57 7.30
CA ASP A 7 5.73 0.00 6.38
C ASP A 7 6.28 0.11 4.95
N ASN A 8 7.54 0.53 4.79
CA ASN A 8 8.20 0.58 3.49
C ASN A 8 8.31 -0.82 2.87
N GLN A 9 8.77 -1.82 3.63
CA GLN A 9 8.86 -3.20 3.13
C GLN A 9 7.48 -3.78 2.78
N THR A 10 6.45 -3.40 3.53
CA THR A 10 5.06 -3.79 3.24
C THR A 10 4.56 -3.13 1.97
N HIS A 11 4.84 -1.84 1.77
CA HIS A 11 4.50 -1.11 0.55
C HIS A 11 5.19 -1.69 -0.68
N ASP A 12 6.48 -2.01 -0.58
CA ASP A 12 7.26 -2.65 -1.65
C ASP A 12 6.69 -4.02 -2.00
N LEU A 13 6.33 -4.82 -0.99
CA LEU A 13 5.71 -6.13 -1.19
C LEU A 13 4.37 -6.02 -1.94
N LEU A 14 3.50 -5.11 -1.51
CA LEU A 14 2.20 -4.87 -2.16
C LEU A 14 2.38 -4.39 -3.61
N THR A 15 3.36 -3.51 -3.84
CA THR A 15 3.69 -2.99 -5.17
C THR A 15 4.19 -4.11 -6.09
N ASN A 16 5.12 -4.94 -5.63
CA ASN A 16 5.66 -6.06 -6.40
C ASN A 16 4.58 -7.10 -6.72
N ALA A 17 3.71 -7.42 -5.75
CA ALA A 17 2.57 -8.30 -5.98
C ALA A 17 1.64 -7.72 -7.06
N ARG A 18 1.30 -6.42 -6.97
CA ARG A 18 0.45 -5.75 -7.96
C ARG A 18 1.07 -5.77 -9.35
N MET A 19 2.37 -5.50 -9.48
CA MET A 19 3.09 -5.55 -10.75
C MET A 19 3.12 -6.95 -11.36
N THR A 20 3.23 -7.99 -10.53
CA THR A 20 3.17 -9.39 -10.98
C THR A 20 1.79 -9.71 -11.54
N LEU A 21 0.71 -9.31 -10.84
CA LEU A 21 -0.66 -9.52 -11.30
C LEU A 21 -0.99 -8.73 -12.57
N ALA A 22 -0.50 -7.48 -12.68
CA ALA A 22 -0.73 -6.64 -13.85
C ALA A 22 -0.13 -7.20 -15.15
N GLN A 23 0.93 -8.00 -15.04
CA GLN A 23 1.59 -8.69 -16.15
C GLN A 23 0.98 -10.07 -16.44
N ALA A 24 0.20 -10.62 -15.52
CA ALA A 24 -0.46 -11.91 -15.71
C ALA A 24 -1.67 -11.76 -16.65
N THR A 25 -1.99 -12.84 -17.38
CA THR A 25 -3.19 -12.92 -18.23
C THR A 25 -3.98 -14.16 -17.83
N GLY A 26 -5.28 -14.01 -17.62
CA GLY A 26 -6.16 -15.12 -17.31
C GLY A 26 -6.55 -15.91 -18.55
N GLU A 27 -6.39 -17.23 -18.53
CA GLU A 27 -6.85 -18.12 -19.61
C GLU A 27 -8.39 -18.13 -19.74
N THR A 28 -9.09 -17.84 -18.65
CA THR A 28 -10.56 -17.75 -18.61
C THR A 28 -11.00 -16.37 -18.16
N VAL A 29 -12.24 -15.99 -18.51
CA VAL A 29 -12.86 -14.74 -18.05
C VAL A 29 -12.86 -14.63 -16.52
N ARG A 30 -13.09 -15.75 -15.82
CA ARG A 30 -13.10 -15.78 -14.34
C ARG A 30 -11.71 -15.50 -13.77
N ALA A 31 -10.68 -16.11 -14.36
CA ALA A 31 -9.30 -15.87 -13.98
C ALA A 31 -8.88 -14.42 -14.24
N GLU A 32 -9.17 -13.87 -15.43
CA GLU A 32 -8.86 -12.48 -15.77
C GLU A 32 -9.57 -11.50 -14.82
N THR A 33 -10.86 -11.75 -14.53
CA THR A 33 -11.63 -10.93 -13.59
C THR A 33 -11.02 -10.97 -12.20
N ALA A 34 -10.60 -12.15 -11.72
CA ALA A 34 -9.95 -12.30 -10.43
C ALA A 34 -8.61 -11.55 -10.36
N LEU A 35 -7.77 -11.66 -11.39
CA LEU A 35 -6.50 -10.94 -11.48
C LEU A 35 -6.71 -9.42 -11.43
N ARG A 36 -7.65 -8.90 -12.22
CA ARG A 36 -7.98 -7.45 -12.24
C ARG A 36 -8.56 -6.96 -10.93
N ALA A 37 -9.39 -7.78 -10.27
CA ALA A 37 -9.93 -7.44 -8.96
C ALA A 37 -8.81 -7.39 -7.91
N ALA A 38 -7.93 -8.38 -7.90
CA ALA A 38 -6.79 -8.43 -6.98
C ALA A 38 -5.82 -7.25 -7.19
N GLU A 39 -5.54 -6.88 -8.44
CA GLU A 39 -4.71 -5.71 -8.78
C GLU A 39 -5.27 -4.41 -8.15
N LYS A 40 -6.59 -4.18 -8.32
CA LYS A 40 -7.28 -3.01 -7.75
C LYS A 40 -7.28 -3.03 -6.23
N SER A 41 -7.52 -4.19 -5.62
CA SER A 41 -7.49 -4.35 -4.16
C SER A 41 -6.10 -4.04 -3.59
N LEU A 42 -5.03 -4.51 -4.24
CA LEU A 42 -3.65 -4.20 -3.81
C LEU A 42 -3.33 -2.70 -3.92
N MET A 43 -3.88 -2.01 -4.92
CA MET A 43 -3.77 -0.55 -5.02
C MET A 43 -4.45 0.14 -3.82
N LEU A 44 -5.67 -0.28 -3.48
CA LEU A 44 -6.41 0.27 -2.34
C LEU A 44 -5.71 -0.01 -1.01
N LEU A 45 -5.13 -1.20 -0.83
CA LEU A 45 -4.35 -1.56 0.35
C LEU A 45 -3.10 -0.68 0.47
N SER A 46 -2.42 -0.41 -0.64
CA SER A 46 -1.24 0.47 -0.65
C SER A 46 -1.61 1.92 -0.29
N LEU A 47 -2.76 2.41 -0.74
CA LEU A 47 -3.29 3.71 -0.34
C LEU A 47 -3.68 3.75 1.14
N GLY A 48 -4.35 2.73 1.65
CA GLY A 48 -4.71 2.63 3.06
C GLY A 48 -3.49 2.61 3.98
N LEU A 49 -2.42 1.93 3.57
CA LEU A 49 -1.14 1.96 4.29
C LEU A 49 -0.53 3.37 4.31
N LEU A 50 -0.57 4.09 3.18
CA LEU A 50 -0.09 5.47 3.12
C LEU A 50 -0.90 6.39 4.04
N MET A 51 -2.23 6.30 4.01
CA MET A 51 -3.09 7.10 4.89
C MET A 51 -2.85 6.81 6.37
N ALA A 52 -2.69 5.53 6.73
CA ALA A 52 -2.36 5.14 8.10
C ALA A 52 -0.96 5.61 8.53
N ALA A 53 0.00 5.62 7.61
CA ALA A 53 1.33 6.16 7.86
C ALA A 53 1.32 7.68 8.04
N GLU A 54 0.48 8.42 7.31
CA GLU A 54 0.28 9.87 7.51
C GLU A 54 -0.42 10.19 8.84
N GLU A 55 -1.42 9.40 9.23
CA GLU A 55 -2.12 9.58 10.52
C GLU A 55 -1.27 9.15 11.72
N GLY A 56 -0.44 8.11 11.55
CA GLY A 56 0.55 7.65 12.53
C GLY A 56 1.84 8.46 12.55
N SER A 57 2.09 9.28 11.53
CA SER A 57 3.11 10.33 11.52
C SER A 57 2.66 11.43 12.47
N ASP A 58 2.85 11.17 13.76
CA ASP A 58 2.73 12.11 14.88
C ASP A 58 3.27 13.47 14.40
N GLY A 59 2.37 14.43 14.18
CA GLY A 59 2.75 15.80 13.85
C GLY A 59 3.81 16.19 14.86
N ASN A 60 5.03 16.45 14.39
CA ASN A 60 6.19 16.58 15.25
C ASN A 60 5.88 17.64 16.32
N ARG A 61 5.53 17.21 17.54
CA ARG A 61 5.13 18.10 18.64
C ARG A 61 6.27 19.07 19.03
N ALA A 62 7.48 18.82 18.54
CA ALA A 62 8.63 19.72 18.69
C ALA A 62 8.65 20.87 17.66
N ILE A 63 7.91 20.78 16.55
CA ILE A 63 7.69 21.92 15.65
C ILE A 63 6.64 22.79 16.32
N LYS A 64 7.11 23.74 17.14
CA LYS A 64 6.29 24.86 17.57
C LYS A 64 5.84 25.60 16.32
N ASP A 65 4.54 25.73 16.17
CA ASP A 65 3.92 26.62 15.21
C ASP A 65 4.60 28.00 15.29
N GLN A 66 5.27 28.41 14.22
CA GLN A 66 6.00 29.69 14.15
C GLN A 66 5.05 30.89 13.99
N THR A 67 3.74 30.69 14.09
CA THR A 67 2.72 31.73 13.89
C THR A 67 2.01 32.22 15.15
N GLN A 68 2.46 31.84 16.36
CA GLN A 68 2.04 32.58 17.56
C GLN A 68 2.88 33.85 17.75
N PRO A 69 2.25 35.05 17.80
CA PRO A 69 2.94 36.33 18.03
C PRO A 69 3.62 36.43 19.41
#